data_AF-A0A059X1X4-F1
#
_entry.id   AF-A0A059X1X4-F1
#
_cell.length_a   1.000
_cell.length_b   1.000
_cell.length_c   1.000
_cell.angle_alpha   90.00
_cell.angle_beta   90.00
_cell.angle_gamma   90.00
#
_symmetry.space_group_name_H-M   'P 1'
#
loop_
_entity.id
_entity.type
_entity.pdbx_description
1 polymer ?
#
loop_
_entity_poly.entity_id
_entity_poly.type
_entity_poly.pdbx_seq_one_letter_code
_entity_poly.pdbx_strand_id
1 'polypeptide(L)'
;MPGTSSPADRGSKRPDGRALQIVPARVMSRRDLVVFAILLATVVAAMAYFCDYWVQSDVWHVRRGISTVASLLVLAVFANFLGRWVMLPLMRRAAPMPPRQGLRAAVATTFVPDVEDIDMLEQTVLAILAIDYPHESWVLDDGGSDEVRALCERLGARYF
;
A
#
# COMPACT_ATOMS: atom_id res chain seq x y z
N MET A 1 52.32 5.62 2.87
CA MET A 1 51.87 6.08 4.21
C MET A 1 52.84 7.18 4.62
N PRO A 2 52.42 8.43 4.86
CA PRO A 2 51.22 8.92 5.55
C PRO A 2 50.26 9.64 4.58
N GLY A 3 48.95 9.70 4.76
CA GLY A 3 48.19 10.11 5.94
C GLY A 3 47.24 11.22 5.47
N THR A 4 46.20 10.87 4.71
CA THR A 4 45.15 11.82 4.32
C THR A 4 44.09 11.86 5.42
N SER A 5 43.91 13.07 5.95
CA SER A 5 43.03 13.44 7.03
C SER A 5 41.57 13.13 6.70
N SER A 6 40.96 12.28 7.54
CA SER A 6 39.52 12.08 7.60
C SER A 6 38.84 13.36 8.12
N PRO A 7 37.95 14.01 7.35
CA PRO A 7 37.27 15.19 7.84
C PRO A 7 36.01 14.78 8.59
N ALA A 8 36.06 15.07 9.89
CA ALA A 8 34.92 15.42 10.73
C ALA A 8 33.92 14.30 11.05
N ASP A 9 34.27 13.58 12.11
CA ASP A 9 33.35 13.28 13.22
C ASP A 9 32.57 14.56 13.60
N ARG A 10 31.43 14.77 12.93
CA ARG A 10 30.39 15.69 13.39
C ARG A 10 29.42 14.86 14.21
N GLY A 11 29.65 14.87 15.52
CA GLY A 11 28.71 14.39 16.53
C GLY A 11 27.33 15.02 16.33
N SER A 12 26.48 14.37 15.54
CA SER A 12 25.06 14.67 15.51
C SER A 12 24.48 14.07 16.79
N LYS A 13 24.03 14.93 17.72
CA LYS A 13 23.18 14.51 18.83
C LYS A 13 22.01 13.75 18.22
N ARG A 14 21.94 12.43 18.46
CA ARG A 14 20.79 11.59 18.07
C ARG A 14 19.53 12.24 18.67
N PRO A 15 18.61 12.81 17.87
CA PRO A 15 17.37 13.29 18.41
C PRO A 15 16.56 12.07 18.84
N ASP A 16 16.10 12.11 20.10
CA ASP A 16 15.43 11.04 20.81
C ASP A 16 14.52 10.18 19.92
N GLY A 17 14.60 8.87 20.13
CA GLY A 17 13.83 7.84 19.47
C GLY A 17 12.32 7.88 19.77
N ARG A 18 11.69 9.07 19.76
CA ARG A 18 10.24 9.15 19.63
C ARG A 18 9.88 8.51 18.30
N ALA A 19 9.30 7.31 18.40
CA ALA A 19 8.66 6.62 17.30
C ALA A 19 7.80 7.63 16.54
N LEU A 20 8.12 7.83 15.26
CA LEU A 20 7.31 8.67 14.38
C LEU A 20 5.92 8.04 14.34
N GLN A 21 4.98 8.65 15.06
CA GLN A 21 3.60 8.20 15.03
C GLN A 21 3.02 8.59 13.68
N ILE A 22 2.77 7.58 12.85
CA ILE A 22 1.79 7.67 11.77
C ILE A 22 0.53 8.24 12.43
N VAL A 23 0.09 9.42 12.03
CA VAL A 23 -1.19 9.96 12.48
C VAL A 23 -2.22 9.42 11.49
N PRO A 24 -2.91 8.30 11.80
CA PRO A 24 -3.91 7.77 10.91
C PRO A 24 -5.06 8.77 10.79
N ALA A 25 -5.17 9.42 9.63
CA ALA A 25 -6.32 10.22 9.32
C ALA A 25 -7.49 9.28 8.98
N ARG A 26 -8.68 9.56 9.53
CA ARG A 26 -9.89 8.84 9.11
C ARG A 26 -10.19 9.18 7.65
N VAL A 27 -10.49 8.15 6.86
CA VAL A 27 -10.83 8.33 5.43
C VAL A 27 -12.16 9.05 5.28
N MET A 28 -13.17 8.65 6.06
CA MET A 28 -14.51 9.20 5.97
C MET A 28 -14.66 10.44 6.87
N SER A 29 -15.19 11.52 6.29
CA SER A 29 -15.66 12.68 7.05
C SER A 29 -16.96 12.35 7.79
N ARG A 30 -17.41 13.25 8.68
CA ARG A 30 -18.68 13.07 9.40
C ARG A 30 -19.89 12.98 8.47
N ARG A 31 -19.87 13.70 7.34
CA ARG A 31 -20.95 13.66 6.35
C ARG A 31 -20.94 12.33 5.61
N ASP A 32 -19.76 11.84 5.25
CA ASP A 32 -19.60 10.56 4.56
C ASP A 32 -20.06 9.40 5.45
N LEU A 33 -19.83 9.48 6.76
CA LEU A 33 -20.34 8.49 7.72
C LEU A 33 -21.88 8.47 7.79
N VAL A 34 -22.52 9.64 7.73
CA VAL A 34 -24.00 9.71 7.73
C VAL A 34 -24.56 9.14 6.42
N VAL A 35 -24.00 9.52 5.28
CA VAL A 35 -24.40 8.98 3.97
C VAL A 35 -24.17 7.46 3.93
N PHE A 36 -23.01 7.02 4.40
CA PHE A 36 -22.67 5.59 4.50
C PHE A 36 -23.65 4.84 5.41
N ALA A 37 -23.99 5.40 6.57
CA ALA A 37 -24.95 4.78 7.49
C ALA A 37 -26.34 4.67 6.87
N ILE A 38 -26.79 5.69 6.14
CA ILE A 38 -28.07 5.64 5.40
C ILE A 38 -28.03 4.55 4.34
N LEU A 39 -26.98 4.51 3.50
CA LEU A 39 -26.82 3.49 2.47
C LEU A 39 -26.76 2.08 3.07
N LEU A 40 -26.00 1.89 4.15
CA LEU A 40 -25.91 0.63 4.86
C LEU A 40 -27.28 0.20 5.41
N ALA A 41 -28.02 1.12 6.03
CA ALA A 41 -29.36 0.86 6.54
C ALA A 41 -30.33 0.48 5.42
N THR A 42 -30.28 1.18 4.28
CA THR A 42 -31.08 0.86 3.09
C THR A 42 -30.75 -0.54 2.55
N VAL A 43 -29.47 -0.90 2.46
CA VAL A 43 -29.05 -2.24 2.01
C VAL A 43 -29.52 -3.30 3.00
N VAL A 44 -29.32 -3.10 4.30
CA VAL A 44 -29.78 -4.05 5.34
C VAL A 44 -31.31 -4.22 5.27
N ALA A 45 -32.07 -3.15 5.07
CA ALA A 45 -33.51 -3.21 4.92
C ALA A 45 -33.94 -3.98 3.66
N ALA A 46 -33.32 -3.71 2.51
CA ALA A 46 -33.59 -4.45 1.28
C ALA A 46 -33.26 -5.95 1.41
N MET A 47 -32.19 -6.26 2.15
CA MET A 47 -31.76 -7.63 2.39
C MET A 47 -32.70 -8.37 3.34
N ALA A 48 -33.16 -7.70 4.40
CA ALA A 48 -34.19 -8.22 5.30
C ALA A 48 -35.51 -8.47 4.56
N TYR A 49 -35.93 -7.54 3.68
CA TYR A 49 -37.10 -7.71 2.82
C TYR A 49 -36.95 -8.92 1.89
N PHE A 50 -35.78 -9.09 1.26
CA PHE A 50 -35.51 -10.27 0.44
C PHE A 50 -35.57 -11.56 1.26
N CYS A 51 -34.98 -11.59 2.45
CA CYS A 51 -35.03 -12.75 3.34
C CYS A 51 -36.46 -13.11 3.72
N ASP A 52 -37.29 -12.12 4.04
CA ASP A 52 -38.70 -12.30 4.38
C ASP A 52 -39.48 -12.90 3.19
N TYR A 53 -39.34 -12.29 2.01
CA TYR A 53 -39.91 -12.80 0.76
C TYR A 53 -39.42 -14.22 0.42
N TRP A 54 -38.11 -14.47 0.58
CA TRP A 54 -37.49 -15.75 0.29
C TRP A 54 -38.02 -16.87 1.21
N VAL A 55 -38.22 -16.60 2.49
CA VAL A 55 -38.78 -17.59 3.44
C VAL A 55 -40.26 -17.86 3.19
N GLN A 56 -41.03 -16.84 2.80
CA GLN A 56 -42.46 -16.98 2.47
C GLN A 56 -42.72 -17.64 1.12
N SER A 57 -41.69 -17.87 0.31
CA SER A 57 -41.85 -18.41 -1.03
C SER A 57 -42.21 -19.91 -1.04
N ASP A 58 -43.15 -20.29 -1.90
CA ASP A 58 -43.66 -21.68 -2.01
C ASP A 58 -42.59 -22.71 -2.44
N VAL A 59 -41.42 -22.26 -2.90
CA VAL A 59 -40.30 -23.14 -3.28
C VAL A 59 -39.73 -23.93 -2.11
N TRP A 60 -39.96 -23.48 -0.86
CA TRP A 60 -39.59 -24.24 0.34
C TRP A 60 -40.38 -25.54 0.48
N HIS A 61 -41.64 -25.57 0.07
CA HIS A 61 -42.50 -26.76 0.19
C HIS A 61 -42.17 -27.84 -0.84
N VAL A 62 -41.76 -27.44 -2.04
CA VAL A 62 -41.53 -28.37 -3.18
C VAL A 62 -40.12 -28.99 -3.14
N ARG A 63 -39.08 -28.24 -2.75
CA ARG A 63 -37.67 -28.69 -2.82
C ARG A 63 -36.84 -28.27 -1.60
N ARG A 64 -37.24 -28.75 -0.40
CA ARG A 64 -36.61 -28.43 0.90
C ARG A 64 -35.07 -28.47 0.89
N GLY A 65 -34.45 -29.53 0.37
CA GLY A 65 -32.99 -29.67 0.39
C GLY A 65 -32.24 -28.60 -0.41
N ILE A 66 -32.71 -28.30 -1.63
CA ILE A 66 -32.09 -27.29 -2.50
C ILE A 66 -32.30 -25.89 -1.91
N SER A 67 -33.50 -25.61 -1.39
CA SER A 67 -33.81 -24.32 -0.77
C SER A 67 -32.95 -24.06 0.48
N THR A 68 -32.66 -25.08 1.30
CA THR A 68 -31.75 -24.95 2.45
C THR A 68 -30.32 -24.63 2.01
N VAL A 69 -29.78 -25.36 1.02
CA VAL A 69 -28.42 -25.10 0.51
C VAL A 69 -28.31 -23.72 -0.11
N ALA A 70 -29.29 -23.31 -0.92
CA ALA A 70 -29.34 -21.98 -1.51
C ALA A 70 -29.40 -20.87 -0.44
N SER A 71 -30.17 -21.08 0.63
CA SER A 71 -30.27 -20.12 1.74
C SER A 71 -28.95 -19.96 2.49
N LEU A 72 -28.22 -21.07 2.75
CA LEU A 72 -26.91 -21.02 3.37
C LEU A 72 -25.89 -20.28 2.49
N LEU A 73 -25.95 -20.49 1.17
CA LEU A 73 -25.09 -19.80 0.22
C LEU A 73 -25.39 -18.29 0.17
N VAL A 74 -26.67 -17.93 0.11
CA VAL A 74 -27.10 -16.52 0.17
C VAL A 74 -26.65 -15.87 1.48
N LEU A 75 -26.83 -16.54 2.62
CA LEU A 75 -26.39 -16.04 3.91
C LEU A 75 -24.87 -15.82 3.95
N ALA A 76 -24.08 -16.75 3.40
CA ALA A 76 -22.64 -16.60 3.30
C ALA A 76 -22.23 -15.39 2.43
N VAL A 77 -22.92 -15.17 1.31
CA VAL A 77 -22.71 -14.01 0.43
C VAL A 77 -23.06 -12.71 1.15
N PHE A 78 -24.20 -12.67 1.84
CA PHE A 78 -24.64 -11.50 2.62
C PHE A 78 -23.67 -11.18 3.76
N ALA A 79 -23.20 -12.20 4.49
CA ALA A 79 -22.21 -12.04 5.54
C ALA A 79 -20.88 -11.51 4.98
N ASN A 80 -20.41 -12.04 3.85
CA ASN A 80 -19.20 -11.55 3.20
C ASN A 80 -19.33 -10.09 2.77
N PHE A 81 -20.47 -9.73 2.16
CA PHE A 81 -20.76 -8.38 1.74
C PHE A 81 -20.83 -7.41 2.93
N LEU A 82 -21.65 -7.70 3.95
CA LEU A 82 -21.76 -6.85 5.14
C LEU A 82 -20.43 -6.75 5.89
N GLY A 83 -19.69 -7.85 5.99
CA GLY A 83 -18.36 -7.88 6.59
C GLY A 83 -17.42 -6.87 5.94
N ARG A 84 -17.36 -6.82 4.61
CA ARG A 84 -16.56 -5.82 3.87
C ARG A 84 -17.06 -4.40 4.12
N TRP A 85 -18.37 -4.18 4.12
CA TRP A 85 -18.95 -2.84 4.32
C TRP A 85 -18.69 -2.30 5.72
N VAL A 86 -18.87 -3.11 6.77
CA VAL A 86 -18.61 -2.70 8.16
C VAL A 86 -17.14 -2.36 8.40
N MET A 87 -16.22 -2.87 7.58
CA MET A 87 -14.80 -2.54 7.65
C MET A 87 -14.45 -1.17 7.03
N LEU A 88 -15.31 -0.59 6.18
CA LEU A 88 -15.01 0.67 5.48
C LEU A 88 -14.83 1.87 6.43
N PRO A 89 -15.68 2.09 7.45
CA PRO A 89 -15.49 3.17 8.42
C PRO A 89 -14.22 3.05 9.27
N LEU A 90 -13.64 1.84 9.34
CA LEU A 90 -12.40 1.57 10.08
C LEU A 90 -11.14 1.92 9.26
N MET A 91 -11.29 2.16 7.95
CA MET A 91 -10.17 2.49 7.08
C MET A 91 -9.52 3.82 7.46
N ARG A 92 -8.18 3.81 7.46
CA ARG A 92 -7.33 4.94 7.81
C ARG A 92 -6.39 5.22 6.66
N ARG A 93 -6.23 6.50 6.32
CA ARG A 93 -5.30 6.95 5.28
C ARG A 93 -3.99 7.38 5.95
N ALA A 94 -2.87 6.96 5.36
CA ALA A 94 -1.58 7.54 5.69
C ALA A 94 -1.60 9.03 5.29
N ALA A 95 -1.44 9.92 6.27
CA ALA A 95 -1.31 11.34 6.01
C ALA A 95 0.13 11.66 5.56
N PRO A 96 0.34 12.58 4.60
CA PRO A 96 1.67 13.05 4.27
C PRO A 96 2.38 13.58 5.51
N MET A 97 3.58 13.09 5.78
CA MET A 97 4.41 13.51 6.90
C MET A 97 5.74 14.02 6.37
N PRO A 98 6.28 15.13 6.91
CA PRO A 98 7.62 15.57 6.54
C PRO A 98 8.64 14.48 6.90
N PRO A 99 9.64 14.22 6.03
CA PRO A 99 10.66 13.23 6.29
C PRO A 99 11.46 13.62 7.54
N ARG A 100 11.84 12.63 8.35
CA ARG A 100 12.68 12.88 9.53
C ARG A 100 14.01 13.48 9.05
N GLN A 101 14.39 14.64 9.59
CA GLN A 101 15.63 15.30 9.19
C GLN A 101 16.86 14.56 9.75
N GLY A 102 17.98 14.63 9.02
CA GLY A 102 19.28 14.12 9.47
C GLY A 102 19.46 12.61 9.38
N LEU A 103 18.59 11.87 8.68
CA LEU A 103 18.84 10.47 8.33
C LEU A 103 19.64 10.40 7.03
N ARG A 104 20.53 9.40 6.94
CA ARG A 104 21.13 9.00 5.67
C ARG A 104 20.21 7.96 5.04
N ALA A 105 19.62 8.28 3.90
CA ALA A 105 18.76 7.36 3.16
C ALA A 105 19.55 6.72 2.00
N ALA A 106 19.24 5.46 1.71
CA ALA A 106 19.66 4.80 0.49
C ALA A 106 18.39 4.38 -0.26
N VAL A 107 18.30 4.76 -1.53
CA VAL A 107 17.22 4.37 -2.44
C VAL A 107 17.82 3.43 -3.47
N ALA A 108 17.26 2.23 -3.55
CA ALA A 108 17.77 1.15 -4.36
C ALA A 108 16.68 0.68 -5.32
N THR A 109 17.07 0.39 -6.57
CA THR A 109 16.26 -0.38 -7.51
C THR A 109 17.01 -1.64 -7.90
N THR A 110 16.29 -2.74 -8.05
CA THR A 110 16.82 -3.97 -8.65
C THR A 110 16.66 -3.93 -10.15
N PHE A 111 17.55 -4.59 -10.88
CA PHE A 111 17.47 -4.75 -12.32
C PHE A 111 17.90 -6.17 -12.70
N VAL A 112 17.10 -6.82 -13.54
CA VAL A 112 17.40 -8.14 -14.10
C VAL A 112 17.75 -8.00 -15.58
N PRO A 113 19.04 -8.16 -15.95
CA PRO A 113 19.45 -8.20 -17.34
C PRO A 113 18.68 -9.26 -18.15
N ASP A 114 18.50 -9.03 -19.45
CA ASP A 114 17.77 -9.87 -20.41
C ASP A 114 16.23 -9.87 -20.31
N VAL A 115 15.67 -9.44 -19.17
CA VAL A 115 14.22 -9.34 -18.97
C VAL A 115 13.73 -7.90 -19.00
N GLU A 116 14.51 -6.99 -18.44
CA GLU A 116 14.17 -5.58 -18.29
C GLU A 116 14.94 -4.72 -19.31
N ASP A 117 14.27 -3.68 -19.82
CA ASP A 117 14.84 -2.74 -20.78
C ASP A 117 15.76 -1.72 -20.06
N ILE A 118 16.92 -1.43 -20.64
CA ILE A 118 17.87 -0.46 -20.09
C ILE A 118 17.35 0.98 -20.14
N ASP A 119 16.52 1.32 -21.13
CA ASP A 119 15.91 2.65 -21.20
C ASP A 119 14.93 2.87 -20.03
N MET A 120 14.26 1.81 -19.59
CA MET A 120 13.40 1.82 -18.40
C MET A 120 14.23 1.99 -17.12
N LEU A 121 15.38 1.32 -17.03
CA LEU A 121 16.32 1.52 -15.93
C LEU A 121 16.83 2.96 -15.86
N GLU A 122 17.20 3.56 -16.99
CA GLU A 122 17.63 4.96 -17.05
C GLU A 122 16.55 5.91 -16.51
N GLN A 123 15.30 5.74 -16.93
CA GLN A 123 14.17 6.53 -16.41
C GLN A 123 13.97 6.34 -14.90
N THR A 124 14.12 5.12 -14.41
CA THR A 124 13.98 4.79 -12.99
C THR A 124 15.08 5.45 -12.17
N VAL A 125 16.33 5.39 -12.62
CA VAL A 125 17.48 6.01 -11.94
C VAL A 125 17.34 7.54 -11.93
N LEU A 126 16.92 8.15 -13.04
CA LEU A 126 16.64 9.58 -13.11
C LEU A 126 15.54 10.01 -12.13
N ALA A 127 14.47 9.20 -11.99
CA ALA A 127 13.42 9.46 -11.03
C ALA A 127 13.90 9.33 -9.58
N ILE A 128 14.79 8.38 -9.28
CA ILE A 128 15.41 8.24 -7.96
C ILE A 128 16.26 9.47 -7.65
N LEU A 129 17.12 9.90 -8.59
CA LEU A 129 17.99 11.07 -8.42
C LEU A 129 17.19 12.37 -8.19
N ALA A 130 15.97 12.45 -8.70
CA ALA A 130 15.07 13.59 -8.51
C ALA A 130 14.40 13.65 -7.12
N ILE A 131 14.61 12.65 -6.23
CA ILE A 131 14.05 12.67 -4.88
C ILE A 131 14.71 13.79 -4.05
N ASP A 132 13.88 14.73 -3.56
CA ASP A 132 14.33 15.92 -2.81
C ASP A 132 15.09 15.60 -1.51
N TYR A 133 14.83 14.44 -0.89
CA TYR A 133 15.46 14.07 0.37
C TYR A 133 16.91 13.60 0.16
N PRO A 134 17.90 14.07 0.95
CA PRO A 134 19.29 13.63 0.79
C PRO A 134 19.43 12.10 0.88
N HIS A 135 19.87 11.48 -0.21
CA HIS A 135 19.97 10.03 -0.33
C HIS A 135 21.14 9.59 -1.21
N GLU A 136 21.51 8.31 -1.07
CA GLU A 136 22.38 7.60 -2.00
C GLU A 136 21.52 6.75 -2.93
N SER A 137 21.75 6.85 -4.25
CA SER A 137 21.02 6.09 -5.26
C SER A 137 21.81 4.84 -5.65
N TRP A 138 21.17 3.68 -5.63
CA TRP A 138 21.79 2.38 -5.90
C TRP A 138 21.02 1.59 -6.97
N VAL A 139 21.74 0.93 -7.86
CA VAL A 139 21.23 -0.09 -8.78
C VAL A 139 21.83 -1.42 -8.37
N LEU A 140 20.96 -2.39 -8.06
CA LEU A 140 21.32 -3.75 -7.73
C LEU A 140 21.10 -4.61 -8.97
N ASP A 141 22.20 -4.99 -9.61
CA ASP A 141 22.17 -5.71 -10.88
C ASP A 141 22.39 -7.20 -10.63
N ASP A 142 21.37 -8.01 -10.90
CA ASP A 142 21.42 -9.46 -10.67
C ASP A 142 22.33 -10.19 -11.67
N GLY A 143 22.67 -9.57 -12.82
CA GLY A 143 23.39 -10.23 -13.91
C GLY A 143 24.81 -9.73 -14.19
N GLY A 144 25.29 -8.68 -13.50
CA GLY A 144 26.67 -8.22 -13.65
C GLY A 144 26.97 -7.50 -14.97
N SER A 145 26.00 -6.79 -15.54
CA SER A 145 26.06 -6.12 -16.84
C SER A 145 26.99 -4.88 -16.82
N ASP A 146 27.97 -4.87 -17.72
CA ASP A 146 28.85 -3.72 -17.95
C ASP A 146 28.08 -2.49 -18.47
N GLU A 147 26.98 -2.71 -19.19
CA GLU A 147 26.12 -1.64 -19.70
C GLU A 147 25.40 -0.90 -18.55
N VAL A 148 24.92 -1.66 -17.56
CA VAL A 148 24.28 -1.12 -16.35
C VAL A 148 25.30 -0.37 -15.50
N ARG A 149 26.52 -0.89 -15.39
CA ARG A 149 27.62 -0.19 -14.70
C ARG A 149 27.93 1.15 -15.38
N ALA A 150 28.06 1.16 -16.70
CA ALA A 150 28.31 2.38 -17.47
C ALA A 150 27.17 3.41 -17.34
N LEU A 151 25.91 2.94 -17.31
CA LEU A 151 24.75 3.79 -17.06
C LEU A 151 24.81 4.43 -15.66
N CYS A 152 25.11 3.64 -14.63
CA CYS A 152 25.23 4.13 -13.26
C CYS A 152 26.32 5.20 -13.14
N GLU A 153 27.49 4.97 -13.72
CA GLU A 153 28.58 5.95 -13.76
C GLU A 153 28.19 7.23 -14.48
N ARG A 154 27.47 7.13 -15.61
CA ARG A 154 26.98 8.28 -16.38
C ARG A 154 25.98 9.13 -15.60
N LEU A 155 25.06 8.49 -14.87
CA LEU A 155 23.99 9.17 -14.13
C LEU A 155 24.39 9.59 -12.70
N GLY A 156 25.51 9.08 -12.18
CA GLY A 156 25.96 9.33 -10.81
C GLY A 156 25.27 8.45 -9.76
N ALA A 157 24.71 7.32 -10.17
CA ALA A 157 24.19 6.29 -9.27
C ALA A 157 25.30 5.29 -8.90
N ARG A 158 25.12 4.58 -7.78
CA ARG A 158 26.04 3.54 -7.32
C ARG A 158 25.61 2.19 -7.88
N TYR A 159 26.57 1.41 -8.36
CA TYR A 159 26.35 0.06 -8.86
C TYR A 159 26.66 -0.97 -7.77
N PHE A 160 25.81 -1.98 -7.62
CA PHE A 160 25.99 -3.14 -6.75
C PHE A 160 25.83 -4.43 -7.55
#